data_AF-A0A258B919-F1
#
_entry.id   AF-A0A258B919-F1
#
_cell.length_a   1.000
_cell.length_b   1.000
_cell.length_c   1.000
_cell.angle_alpha   90.00
_cell.angle_beta   90.00
_cell.angle_gamma   90.00
#
_symmetry.space_group_name_H-M   'P 1'
#
loop_
_entity.id
_entity.type
_entity.pdbx_description
1 polymer ?
#
loop_
_entity_poly.entity_id
_entity_poly.type
_entity_poly.pdbx_seq_one_letter_code
_entity_poly.pdbx_strand_id
1 'polypeptide(L)'
;MDSVTTGTEADFTRILRETQTRISHSQHAHWEDAQIFESLARILMLFNLIGGFVVSVLAALPVAFDHFYEANMDAVSLSLFGLGALVSVTSILQASLRWSERSQQHLAAANAYTSLRRQLEILCLNRPHSDARLSELIQKLADLSETAPAVPQNIWDRAVARATRKYTP
;
A
#
# COMPACT_ATOMS: atom_id res chain seq x y z
N MET A 1 16.72 -42.84 -23.34
CA MET A 1 15.73 -42.50 -22.29
C MET A 1 16.13 -41.25 -21.50
N ASP A 2 17.41 -40.85 -21.52
CA ASP A 2 17.93 -39.69 -20.77
C ASP A 2 17.62 -38.31 -21.38
N SER A 3 17.17 -38.23 -22.64
CA SER A 3 16.85 -36.96 -23.30
C SER A 3 15.46 -36.40 -22.96
N VAL A 4 14.55 -37.23 -22.48
CA VAL A 4 13.18 -36.82 -22.11
C VAL A 4 13.15 -36.25 -20.70
N THR A 5 13.90 -36.84 -19.77
CA THR A 5 14.01 -36.38 -18.38
C THR A 5 14.74 -35.05 -18.25
N THR A 6 15.75 -34.80 -19.10
CA THR A 6 16.47 -33.52 -19.13
C THR A 6 15.62 -32.36 -19.64
N GLY A 7 14.69 -32.62 -20.56
CA GLY A 7 13.71 -31.63 -21.03
C GLY A 7 12.74 -31.21 -19.92
N THR A 8 12.16 -32.18 -19.21
CA THR A 8 11.17 -31.92 -18.15
C THR A 8 11.79 -31.19 -16.94
N GLU A 9 13.01 -31.55 -16.53
CA GLU A 9 13.68 -30.88 -15.40
C GLU A 9 14.13 -29.44 -15.76
N ALA A 10 14.54 -29.22 -17.01
CA ALA A 10 14.85 -27.87 -17.51
C ALA A 10 13.60 -26.99 -17.54
N ASP A 11 12.47 -27.53 -18.01
CA ASP A 11 11.18 -26.83 -18.03
C ASP A 11 10.67 -26.50 -16.63
N PHE A 12 10.72 -27.46 -15.71
CA PHE A 12 10.37 -27.24 -14.30
C PHE A 12 11.19 -26.08 -13.72
N THR A 13 12.51 -26.10 -13.91
CA THR A 13 13.42 -25.07 -13.38
C THR A 13 13.15 -23.71 -13.99
N ARG A 14 12.84 -23.65 -15.30
CA ARG A 14 12.44 -22.41 -15.98
C ARG A 14 11.16 -21.84 -15.37
N ILE A 15 10.10 -22.64 -15.28
CA ILE A 15 8.80 -22.22 -14.74
C ILE A 15 8.95 -21.77 -13.28
N LEU A 16 9.72 -22.50 -12.47
CA LEU A 16 9.99 -22.15 -11.09
C LEU A 16 10.69 -20.79 -10.98
N ARG A 17 11.71 -20.53 -11.80
CA ARG A 17 12.42 -19.24 -11.85
C ARG A 17 11.50 -18.09 -12.28
N GLU A 18 10.72 -18.29 -13.36
CA GLU A 18 9.77 -17.28 -13.83
C GLU A 18 8.71 -16.96 -12.76
N THR A 19 8.20 -17.99 -12.08
CA THR A 19 7.23 -17.84 -10.98
C THR A 19 7.84 -17.07 -9.82
N GLN A 20 9.08 -17.38 -9.45
CA GLN A 20 9.82 -16.65 -8.41
C GLN A 20 10.00 -15.17 -8.78
N THR A 21 10.36 -14.87 -10.03
CA THR A 21 10.50 -13.48 -10.51
C THR A 21 9.18 -12.74 -10.43
N ARG A 22 8.07 -13.35 -10.89
CA ARG A 22 6.73 -12.75 -10.83
C ARG A 22 6.31 -12.44 -9.40
N ILE A 23 6.46 -13.40 -8.48
CA ILE A 23 6.15 -13.22 -7.06
C ILE A 23 6.99 -12.09 -6.46
N SER A 24 8.30 -12.07 -6.75
CA SER A 24 9.20 -11.03 -6.25
C SER A 24 8.80 -9.64 -6.73
N HIS A 25 8.50 -9.48 -8.03
CA HIS A 25 8.04 -8.21 -8.58
C HIS A 25 6.74 -7.74 -7.94
N SER A 26 5.74 -8.61 -7.83
CA SER A 26 4.46 -8.29 -7.19
C SER A 26 4.64 -7.90 -5.72
N GLN A 27 5.44 -8.67 -4.96
CA GLN A 27 5.73 -8.36 -3.56
C GLN A 27 6.32 -6.95 -3.40
N HIS A 28 7.35 -6.61 -4.19
CA HIS A 28 8.00 -5.30 -4.08
C HIS A 28 7.08 -4.17 -4.50
N ALA A 29 6.30 -4.36 -5.57
CA ALA A 29 5.34 -3.36 -6.06
C ALA A 29 4.28 -3.02 -4.99
N HIS A 30 3.69 -4.04 -4.36
CA HIS A 30 2.72 -3.84 -3.29
C HIS A 30 3.34 -3.24 -2.01
N TRP A 31 4.57 -3.64 -1.66
CA TRP A 31 5.26 -3.08 -0.49
C TRP A 31 5.60 -1.59 -0.70
N GLU A 32 5.99 -1.22 -1.92
CA GLU A 32 6.28 0.17 -2.27
C GLU A 32 5.01 1.03 -2.27
N ASP A 33 3.91 0.52 -2.82
CA ASP A 33 2.63 1.24 -2.86
C ASP A 33 2.05 1.44 -1.44
N ALA A 34 2.18 0.43 -0.57
CA ALA A 34 1.76 0.53 0.83
C ALA A 34 2.46 1.70 1.55
N GLN A 35 3.77 1.89 1.34
CA GLN A 35 4.52 3.00 1.94
C GLN A 35 4.12 4.36 1.40
N ILE A 36 3.79 4.45 0.11
CA ILE A 36 3.34 5.70 -0.50
C ILE A 36 2.01 6.13 0.13
N PHE A 37 1.05 5.21 0.22
CA PHE A 37 -0.22 5.51 0.88
C PHE A 37 -0.07 5.83 2.36
N GLU A 38 0.85 5.15 3.07
CA GLU A 38 1.17 5.47 4.46
C GLU A 38 1.81 6.86 4.61
N SER A 39 2.71 7.24 3.69
CA SER A 39 3.31 8.58 3.64
C SER A 39 2.25 9.65 3.39
N LEU A 40 1.35 9.43 2.42
CA LEU A 40 0.24 10.34 2.12
C LEU A 40 -0.69 10.50 3.33
N ALA A 41 -1.08 9.41 3.99
CA ALA A 41 -1.91 9.45 5.18
C ALA A 41 -1.27 10.29 6.30
N ARG A 42 0.04 10.07 6.56
CA ARG A 42 0.79 10.84 7.57
C ARG A 42 0.91 12.32 7.21
N ILE A 43 1.20 12.65 5.96
CA ILE A 43 1.32 14.04 5.48
C ILE A 43 -0.03 14.76 5.65
N LEU A 44 -1.13 14.13 5.22
CA LEU A 44 -2.47 14.70 5.38
C LEU A 44 -2.83 14.89 6.87
N MET A 45 -2.47 13.94 7.73
CA MET A 45 -2.68 14.06 9.17
C MET A 45 -1.89 15.25 9.76
N LEU A 46 -0.66 15.47 9.31
CA LEU A 46 0.16 16.60 9.75
C LEU A 46 -0.46 17.94 9.30
N PHE A 47 -0.85 18.06 8.03
CA PHE A 47 -1.56 19.25 7.54
C PHE A 47 -2.85 19.49 8.31
N ASN A 48 -3.57 18.42 8.69
CA ASN A 48 -4.77 18.55 9.51
C ASN A 48 -4.47 19.09 10.91
N LEU A 49 -3.43 18.58 11.56
CA LEU A 49 -3.03 19.03 12.89
C LEU A 49 -2.67 20.53 12.88
N ILE A 50 -1.88 20.95 11.89
CA ILE A 50 -1.48 22.35 11.72
C ILE A 50 -2.69 23.21 11.37
N GLY A 51 -3.51 22.79 10.40
CA GLY A 51 -4.72 23.52 9.99
C GLY A 51 -5.73 23.65 11.13
N GLY A 52 -5.98 22.57 11.87
CA GLY A 52 -6.84 22.56 13.04
C GLY A 52 -6.32 23.46 14.16
N PHE A 53 -5.01 23.46 14.41
CA PHE A 53 -4.38 24.39 15.35
C PHE A 53 -4.59 25.86 14.93
N VAL A 54 -4.32 26.19 13.66
CA VAL A 54 -4.53 27.54 13.11
C VAL A 54 -5.98 27.97 13.23
N VAL A 55 -6.93 27.12 12.82
CA VAL A 55 -8.37 27.40 12.95
C VAL A 55 -8.75 27.62 14.40
N SER A 56 -8.24 26.79 15.33
CA SER A 56 -8.53 26.91 16.76
C SER A 56 -8.01 28.23 17.35
N VAL A 57 -6.78 28.63 16.98
CA VAL A 57 -6.21 29.92 17.39
C VAL A 57 -7.03 31.08 16.82
N LEU A 58 -7.36 31.06 15.53
CA LEU A 58 -8.18 32.09 14.89
C LEU A 58 -9.60 32.18 15.50
N ALA A 59 -10.17 31.05 15.89
CA ALA A 59 -11.47 30.98 16.58
C ALA A 59 -11.42 31.57 18.00
N ALA A 60 -10.27 31.45 18.67
CA ALA A 60 -10.07 31.92 20.04
C ALA A 60 -9.71 33.41 20.11
N LEU A 61 -9.13 34.00 19.05
CA LEU A 61 -8.80 35.43 18.98
C LEU A 61 -10.01 36.34 19.30
N PRO A 62 -11.21 36.14 18.72
CA PRO A 62 -12.41 36.87 19.09
C PRO A 62 -12.74 36.89 20.58
N VAL A 63 -12.68 35.72 21.22
CA VAL A 63 -12.99 35.53 22.64
C VAL A 63 -11.93 36.17 23.53
N ALA A 64 -10.67 36.15 23.08
CA ALA A 64 -9.56 36.77 23.80
C ALA A 64 -9.49 38.30 23.63
N PHE A 65 -10.08 38.84 22.56
CA PHE A 65 -10.06 40.27 22.20
C PHE A 65 -11.47 40.83 22.01
N ASP A 66 -12.31 40.66 23.04
CA ASP A 66 -13.74 41.00 23.11
C ASP A 66 -14.05 42.41 22.56
N HIS A 67 -13.18 43.39 22.87
CA HIS A 67 -13.32 44.80 22.46
C HIS A 67 -13.22 45.06 20.94
N PHE A 68 -12.58 44.17 20.18
CA PHE A 68 -12.47 44.27 18.71
C PHE A 68 -13.64 43.57 18.00
N TYR A 69 -14.34 42.67 18.69
CA TYR A 69 -15.27 41.71 18.09
C TYR A 69 -16.75 42.09 18.24
N GLU A 70 -17.13 42.77 19.33
CA GLU A 70 -18.52 43.21 19.58
C GLU A 70 -19.11 44.11 18.47
N ALA A 71 -18.27 44.73 17.64
CA ALA A 71 -18.74 45.65 16.62
C ALA A 71 -19.29 44.98 15.34
N ASN A 72 -19.10 43.67 15.10
CA ASN A 72 -19.30 43.11 13.73
C ASN A 72 -19.85 41.68 13.57
N MET A 73 -20.26 40.90 14.59
CA MET A 73 -20.73 39.51 14.35
C MET A 73 -22.01 39.08 15.08
N ASP A 74 -22.98 38.61 14.29
CA ASP A 74 -24.21 37.93 14.74
C ASP A 74 -23.96 36.47 15.15
N ALA A 75 -24.75 35.94 16.10
CA ALA A 75 -24.67 34.54 16.59
C ALA A 75 -24.75 33.47 15.48
N VAL A 76 -25.37 33.80 14.35
CA VAL A 76 -25.45 32.93 13.15
C VAL A 76 -24.07 32.75 12.50
N SER A 77 -23.22 33.78 12.51
CA SER A 77 -21.89 33.69 11.90
C SER A 77 -20.93 32.81 12.73
N LEU A 78 -20.99 32.93 14.06
CA LEU A 78 -20.19 32.11 14.96
C LEU A 78 -20.55 30.62 14.85
N SER A 79 -21.84 30.30 14.76
CA SER A 79 -22.31 28.92 14.60
C SER A 79 -21.93 28.33 13.24
N LEU A 80 -22.03 29.10 12.15
CA LEU A 80 -21.54 28.69 10.83
C LEU A 80 -20.03 28.42 10.83
N PHE A 81 -19.25 29.25 11.53
CA PHE A 81 -17.81 29.04 11.66
C PHE A 81 -17.48 27.73 12.40
N GLY A 82 -18.12 27.48 13.55
CA GLY A 82 -17.92 26.25 14.32
C GLY A 82 -18.30 24.99 13.54
N LEU A 83 -19.43 25.02 12.82
CA LEU A 83 -19.85 23.91 11.97
C LEU A 83 -18.88 23.69 10.79
N GLY A 84 -18.42 24.76 10.14
CA GLY A 84 -17.43 24.69 9.07
C GLY A 84 -16.11 24.05 9.51
N ALA A 85 -15.64 24.38 10.72
CA ALA A 85 -14.45 23.76 11.30
C ALA A 85 -14.63 22.25 11.53
N LEU A 86 -15.78 21.83 12.07
CA LEU A 86 -16.08 20.40 12.28
C LEU A 86 -16.18 19.62 10.96
N VAL A 87 -16.83 20.19 9.94
CA VAL A 87 -16.93 19.56 8.61
C VAL A 87 -15.56 19.42 7.95
N SER A 88 -14.69 20.42 8.11
CA SER A 88 -13.30 20.37 7.61
C SER A 88 -12.51 19.22 8.26
N VAL A 89 -12.50 19.16 9.61
CA VAL A 89 -11.77 18.12 10.36
C VAL A 89 -12.27 16.72 10.00
N THR A 90 -13.59 16.53 9.94
CA THR A 90 -14.19 15.23 9.59
C THR A 90 -13.87 14.80 8.16
N SER A 91 -13.91 15.71 7.19
CA SER A 91 -13.54 15.43 5.79
C SER A 91 -12.08 14.99 5.66
N ILE A 92 -11.19 15.60 6.44
CA ILE A 92 -9.76 15.25 6.42
C ILE A 92 -9.50 13.90 7.12
N LEU A 93 -10.18 13.61 8.23
CA LEU A 93 -10.12 12.29 8.88
C LEU A 93 -10.59 11.19 7.94
N GLN A 94 -11.71 11.40 7.23
CA GLN A 94 -12.20 10.46 6.22
C GLN A 94 -11.17 10.23 5.11
N ALA A 95 -10.52 11.30 4.61
CA ALA A 95 -9.46 11.17 3.62
C ALA A 95 -8.26 10.37 4.15
N SER A 96 -7.79 10.66 5.36
CA SER A 96 -6.67 9.95 5.99
C SER A 96 -6.96 8.46 6.20
N LEU A 97 -8.14 8.13 6.71
CA LEU A 97 -8.57 6.74 6.91
C LEU A 97 -8.60 5.96 5.60
N ARG A 98 -9.09 6.57 4.52
CA ARG A 98 -9.11 5.94 3.19
C ARG A 98 -7.71 5.61 2.67
N TRP A 99 -6.73 6.47 2.92
CA TRP A 99 -5.33 6.21 2.53
C TRP A 99 -4.69 5.13 3.40
N SER A 100 -4.97 5.14 4.71
CA SER A 100 -4.52 4.09 5.62
C SER A 100 -5.08 2.72 5.24
N GLU A 101 -6.38 2.64 4.93
CA GLU A 101 -7.02 1.40 4.51
C GLU A 101 -6.40 0.84 3.22
N ARG A 102 -6.17 1.70 2.22
CA ARG A 102 -5.44 1.31 0.99
C ARG A 102 -4.04 0.81 1.30
N SER A 103 -3.29 1.53 2.14
CA SER A 103 -1.96 1.08 2.58
C SER A 103 -2.00 -0.33 3.16
N GLN A 104 -2.96 -0.62 4.04
CA GLN A 104 -3.14 -1.93 4.65
C GLN A 104 -3.52 -3.01 3.63
N GLN A 105 -4.37 -2.71 2.64
CA GLN A 105 -4.71 -3.64 1.56
C GLN A 105 -3.47 -4.04 0.75
N HIS A 106 -2.64 -3.07 0.36
CA HIS A 106 -1.38 -3.35 -0.36
C HIS A 106 -0.37 -4.09 0.53
N LEU A 107 -0.28 -3.76 1.82
CA LEU A 107 0.59 -4.47 2.76
C LEU A 107 0.15 -5.93 2.98
N ALA A 108 -1.15 -6.18 3.07
CA ALA A 108 -1.70 -7.53 3.14
C ALA A 108 -1.37 -8.35 1.88
N ALA A 109 -1.51 -7.76 0.69
CA ALA A 109 -1.10 -8.40 -0.56
C ALA A 109 0.41 -8.70 -0.58
N ALA A 110 1.27 -7.73 -0.19
CA ALA A 110 2.71 -7.93 -0.11
C ALA A 110 3.10 -9.09 0.84
N ASN A 111 2.42 -9.21 1.98
CA ASN A 111 2.62 -10.31 2.92
C ASN A 111 2.18 -11.67 2.34
N ALA A 112 1.06 -11.70 1.60
CA ALA A 112 0.61 -12.91 0.91
C ALA A 112 1.61 -13.37 -0.16
N TYR A 113 2.16 -12.45 -0.97
CA TYR A 113 3.22 -12.77 -1.92
C TYR A 113 4.50 -13.24 -1.22
N THR A 114 4.87 -12.65 -0.08
CA THR A 114 6.02 -13.08 0.72
C THR A 114 5.86 -14.51 1.24
N SER A 115 4.65 -14.86 1.72
CA SER A 115 4.31 -16.22 2.13
C SER A 115 4.42 -17.21 0.98
N LEU A 116 3.93 -16.84 -0.20
CA LEU A 116 4.01 -17.68 -1.40
C LEU A 116 5.47 -17.86 -1.86
N ARG A 117 6.28 -16.79 -1.80
CA ARG A 117 7.73 -16.84 -2.08
C ARG A 117 8.43 -17.84 -1.17
N ARG A 118 8.12 -17.84 0.13
CA ARG A 118 8.68 -18.79 1.11
C ARG A 118 8.27 -20.23 0.80
N GLN A 119 7.03 -20.47 0.37
CA GLN A 119 6.60 -21.80 -0.06
C GLN A 119 7.36 -22.27 -1.31
N LEU A 120 7.64 -21.37 -2.24
CA LEU A 120 8.44 -21.65 -3.43
C LEU A 120 9.92 -21.91 -3.08
N GLU A 121 10.49 -21.16 -2.14
CA GLU A 121 11.84 -21.41 -1.60
C GLU A 121 11.94 -22.80 -0.95
N ILE A 122 10.93 -23.20 -0.17
CA ILE A 122 10.86 -24.56 0.42
C ILE A 122 10.77 -25.63 -0.68
N LEU A 123 9.97 -25.39 -1.74
CA LEU A 123 9.88 -26.30 -2.87
C LEU A 123 11.22 -26.43 -3.61
N CYS A 124 11.98 -25.34 -3.74
CA CYS A 124 13.30 -25.34 -4.35
C CYS A 124 14.35 -26.13 -3.52
N LEU A 125 14.19 -26.18 -2.20
CA LEU A 125 15.09 -26.89 -1.29
C LEU A 125 14.75 -28.39 -1.17
N ASN A 126 13.50 -28.77 -1.42
CA ASN A 126 13.05 -30.16 -1.29
C ASN A 126 13.30 -30.96 -2.58
N ARG A 127 13.92 -32.14 -2.44
CA ARG A 127 14.04 -33.16 -3.50
C ARG A 127 13.28 -34.43 -3.09
N PRO A 128 12.61 -35.13 -4.03
CA PRO A 128 12.48 -34.82 -5.45
C PRO A 128 11.51 -33.64 -5.72
N HIS A 129 11.73 -32.95 -6.83
CA HIS A 129 10.83 -31.87 -7.28
C HIS A 129 9.43 -32.43 -7.55
N SER A 130 8.39 -31.70 -7.12
CA SER A 130 7.00 -32.10 -7.30
C SER A 130 6.29 -31.13 -8.24
N ASP A 131 6.00 -31.59 -9.46
CA ASP A 131 5.24 -30.83 -10.47
C ASP A 131 3.84 -30.47 -9.97
N ALA A 132 3.22 -31.38 -9.22
CA ALA A 132 1.90 -31.15 -8.60
C ALA A 132 1.94 -29.99 -7.60
N ARG A 133 3.00 -29.90 -6.77
CA ARG A 133 3.16 -28.82 -5.81
C ARG A 133 3.47 -27.48 -6.47
N LEU A 134 4.27 -27.49 -7.55
CA LEU A 134 4.52 -26.29 -8.35
C LEU A 134 3.22 -25.78 -8.98
N SER A 135 2.41 -26.67 -9.55
CA SER A 135 1.11 -26.34 -10.14
C SER A 135 0.15 -25.74 -9.12
N GLU A 136 0.11 -26.27 -7.89
CA GLU A 136 -0.67 -25.70 -6.79
C GLU A 136 -0.21 -24.28 -6.41
N LEU A 137 1.11 -24.02 -6.39
CA LEU A 137 1.63 -22.68 -6.11
C LEU A 137 1.32 -21.69 -7.24
N ILE A 138 1.34 -22.13 -8.50
CA ILE A 138 0.95 -21.32 -9.64
C ILE A 138 -0.54 -20.97 -9.57
N GLN A 139 -1.40 -21.92 -9.19
CA GLN A 139 -2.82 -21.63 -8.98
C GLN A 139 -3.01 -20.60 -7.86
N LYS A 140 -2.35 -20.78 -6.72
CA LYS A 140 -2.38 -19.78 -5.62
C LYS A 140 -1.88 -18.41 -6.05
N LEU A 141 -0.88 -18.37 -6.93
CA LEU A 141 -0.40 -17.11 -7.51
C LEU A 141 -1.48 -16.44 -8.37
N ALA A 142 -2.17 -17.23 -9.21
CA ALA A 142 -3.26 -16.73 -10.03
C ALA A 142 -4.41 -16.18 -9.14
N ASP A 143 -4.85 -16.95 -8.16
CA ASP A 143 -5.91 -16.56 -7.21
C ASP A 143 -5.52 -15.28 -6.44
N LEU A 144 -4.26 -15.18 -6.03
CA LEU A 144 -3.75 -13.99 -5.35
C LEU A 144 -3.70 -12.77 -6.29
N SER A 145 -3.36 -12.98 -7.57
CA SER A 145 -3.33 -11.90 -8.55
C SER A 145 -4.72 -11.34 -8.89
N GLU A 146 -5.77 -12.16 -8.80
CA GLU A 146 -7.15 -11.72 -9.02
C GLU A 146 -7.71 -10.93 -7.84
N THR A 147 -7.28 -11.24 -6.62
CA THR A 147 -7.78 -10.62 -5.38
C THR A 147 -6.94 -9.45 -4.91
N ALA A 148 -5.71 -9.32 -5.39
CA ALA A 148 -4.81 -8.23 -5.03
C ALA A 148 -5.29 -6.87 -5.60
N PRO A 149 -5.13 -5.77 -4.84
CA PRO A 149 -5.47 -4.44 -5.34
C PRO A 149 -4.57 -4.05 -6.53
N ALA A 150 -5.10 -3.30 -7.49
CA ALA A 150 -4.31 -2.87 -8.65
C ALA A 150 -3.19 -1.91 -8.24
N VAL A 151 -1.96 -2.16 -8.73
CA VAL A 151 -0.81 -1.27 -8.52
C VAL A 151 -0.64 -0.35 -9.74
N PRO A 152 -0.45 0.96 -9.54
CA PRO A 152 -0.15 1.89 -10.64
C PRO A 152 1.12 1.54 -11.42
N GLN A 153 1.09 1.69 -12.75
CA GLN A 153 2.19 1.28 -13.65
C GLN A 153 3.53 1.95 -13.31
N ASN A 154 3.51 3.24 -12.98
CA ASN A 154 4.72 3.98 -12.60
C ASN A 154 5.37 3.45 -11.31
N ILE A 155 4.57 2.93 -10.38
CA ILE A 155 5.06 2.32 -9.13
C ILE A 155 5.58 0.92 -9.42
N TRP A 156 4.86 0.16 -10.27
CA TRP A 156 5.30 -1.14 -10.75
C TRP A 156 6.69 -1.08 -11.40
N ASP A 157 6.87 -0.20 -12.39
CA ASP A 157 8.12 -0.08 -13.14
C ASP A 157 9.30 0.28 -12.21
N ARG A 158 9.04 1.17 -11.25
CA ARG A 158 10.04 1.58 -10.25
C ARG A 158 10.39 0.45 -9.29
N ALA A 159 9.40 -0.31 -8.82
CA ALA A 159 9.60 -1.44 -7.92
C ALA A 159 10.37 -2.58 -8.61
N VAL A 160 10.02 -2.89 -9.86
CA VAL A 160 10.74 -3.86 -10.70
C VAL A 160 12.18 -3.40 -10.91
N ALA A 161 12.42 -2.15 -11.30
CA ALA A 161 13.76 -1.62 -11.50
C ALA A 161 14.63 -1.70 -10.23
N ARG A 162 14.05 -1.43 -9.05
CA ARG A 162 14.76 -1.60 -7.76
C ARG A 162 15.06 -3.06 -7.45
N ALA A 163 14.08 -3.95 -7.67
CA ALA A 163 14.25 -5.38 -7.43
C ALA A 163 15.36 -5.95 -8.32
N THR A 164 15.38 -5.61 -9.61
CA THR A 164 16.42 -6.08 -10.55
C THR A 164 17.82 -5.57 -10.15
N ARG A 165 17.97 -4.31 -9.73
CA ARG A 165 19.26 -3.77 -9.27
C ARG A 165 19.82 -4.51 -8.06
N LYS A 166 18.97 -5.01 -7.16
CA LYS A 166 19.41 -5.73 -5.95
C LYS A 166 20.00 -7.12 -6.24
N TYR A 167 19.75 -7.68 -7.43
CA TYR A 167 20.20 -9.00 -7.85
C TYR A 167 21.19 -8.97 -9.04
N THR A 168 21.64 -7.79 -9.45
CA THR A 168 22.73 -7.64 -10.43
C THR A 168 24.03 -7.39 -9.63
N PRO A 169 25.07 -8.23 -9.77
CA PRO A 169 26.34 -8.05 -9.05
C PRO A 169 27.07 -6.77 -9.45
#